data_AF-A0A183E6L8-F1
#
_entry.id   AF-A0A183E6L8-F1
#
_cell.length_a   1.000
_cell.length_b   1.000
_cell.length_c   1.000
_cell.angle_alpha   90.00
_cell.angle_beta   90.00
_cell.angle_gamma   90.00
#
_symmetry.space_group_name_H-M   'P 1'
#
loop_
_entity.id
_entity.type
_entity.pdbx_description
1 polymer ?
#
loop_
_entity_poly.entity_id
_entity_poly.type
_entity_poly.pdbx_seq_one_letter_code
_entity_poly.pdbx_strand_id
1 'polypeptide(L)'
;MGMVDDAALQSQEEAAELRSLIETLIPEGRANLENSCANLERVAAYCEANYAQAHDKKAALEETRRYTVQSLASVAYQVNTLAHALLHTLDLQGDKISNMASQVSLLFVTYMYVA
;
A
#
# COMPACT_ATOMS: atom_id res chain seq x y z
N MET A 1 36.03 0.77 10.80
CA MET A 1 35.10 -0.04 11.61
C MET A 1 33.68 0.51 11.51
N GLY A 2 33.41 1.77 11.88
CA GLY A 2 32.02 2.29 11.95
C GLY A 2 31.18 2.42 10.67
N MET A 3 31.76 2.60 9.47
CA MET A 3 30.95 2.78 8.24
C MET A 3 30.43 1.48 7.61
N VAL A 4 31.12 0.36 7.84
CA VAL A 4 30.74 -0.95 7.26
C VAL A 4 29.60 -1.57 8.07
N ASP A 5 29.61 -1.37 9.39
CA ASP A 5 28.54 -1.82 10.27
C ASP A 5 27.23 -1.03 10.03
N ASP A 6 27.33 0.26 9.71
CA ASP A 6 26.17 1.14 9.40
C ASP A 6 25.47 0.74 8.08
N ALA A 7 26.26 0.48 7.03
CA ALA A 7 25.73 0.04 5.74
C ALA A 7 25.11 -1.37 5.82
N ALA A 8 25.71 -2.27 6.61
CA ALA A 8 25.15 -3.59 6.86
C ALA A 8 23.83 -3.51 7.64
N LEU A 9 23.75 -2.63 8.65
CA LEU A 9 22.54 -2.39 9.43
C LEU A 9 21.41 -1.82 8.56
N GLN A 10 21.70 -0.79 7.74
CA GLN A 10 20.74 -0.22 6.80
C GLN A 10 20.20 -1.27 5.81
N SER A 11 21.05 -2.14 5.27
CA SER A 11 20.63 -3.21 4.36
C SER A 11 19.69 -4.25 5.01
N GLN A 12 19.85 -4.47 6.32
CA GLN A 12 18.97 -5.36 7.09
C GLN A 12 17.63 -4.70 7.40
N GLU A 13 17.61 -3.41 7.71
CA GLU A 13 16.39 -2.63 7.92
C GLU A 13 15.54 -2.56 6.64
N GLU A 14 16.14 -2.26 5.49
CA GLU A 14 15.47 -2.29 4.19
C GLU A 14 14.90 -3.67 3.83
N ALA A 15 15.58 -4.74 4.24
CA ALA A 15 15.08 -6.11 4.05
C ALA A 15 13.90 -6.44 4.96
N ALA A 16 13.93 -6.00 6.21
CA ALA A 16 12.83 -6.18 7.15
C ALA A 16 11.60 -5.35 6.73
N GLU A 17 11.81 -4.12 6.28
CA GLU A 17 10.78 -3.23 5.76
C GLU A 17 10.12 -3.80 4.50
N LEU A 18 10.94 -4.22 3.52
CA LEU A 18 10.43 -4.88 2.31
C LEU A 18 9.59 -6.11 2.63
N ARG A 19 10.02 -6.90 3.63
CA ARG A 19 9.27 -8.07 4.10
C ARG A 19 7.93 -7.68 4.72
N SER A 20 7.91 -6.65 5.56
CA SER A 20 6.68 -6.12 6.17
C SER A 20 5.70 -5.59 5.12
N LEU A 21 6.19 -4.87 4.11
CA LEU A 21 5.36 -4.36 3.01
C LEU A 21 4.66 -5.50 2.25
N ILE A 22 5.43 -6.52 1.86
CA ILE A 22 4.94 -7.63 1.04
C ILE A 22 4.06 -8.60 1.83
N GLU A 23 4.46 -8.96 3.05
CA GLU A 23 3.78 -10.00 3.83
C GLU A 23 2.60 -9.46 4.64
N THR A 24 2.54 -8.15 4.91
CA THR A 24 1.53 -7.57 5.81
C THR A 24 0.82 -6.37 5.18
N LEU A 25 1.52 -5.26 4.92
CA LEU A 25 0.87 -4.00 4.62
C LEU A 25 0.11 -4.01 3.28
N ILE A 26 0.69 -4.60 2.23
CA ILE A 26 0.02 -4.73 0.92
C ILE A 26 -1.16 -5.71 1.00
N PRO A 27 -1.02 -6.94 1.54
CA PRO A 27 -2.15 -7.85 1.72
C PRO A 27 -3.29 -7.26 2.56
N GLU A 28 -2.99 -6.62 3.68
CA GLU A 28 -3.99 -5.98 4.54
C GLU A 28 -4.66 -4.79 3.83
N GLY A 29 -3.86 -3.93 3.17
CA GLY A 29 -4.38 -2.81 2.39
C GLY A 29 -5.35 -3.27 1.30
N ARG A 30 -5.04 -4.37 0.61
CA ARG A 30 -5.93 -4.99 -0.37
C ARG A 30 -7.20 -5.54 0.27
N ALA A 31 -7.09 -6.32 1.34
CA ALA A 31 -8.24 -6.88 2.05
C ALA A 31 -9.18 -5.77 2.58
N ASN A 32 -8.61 -4.68 3.09
CA ASN A 32 -9.38 -3.51 3.53
C ASN A 32 -10.16 -2.85 2.39
N LEU A 33 -9.57 -2.77 1.20
CA LEU A 33 -10.23 -2.22 0.02
C LEU A 33 -11.36 -3.14 -0.47
N GLU A 34 -11.12 -4.46 -0.49
CA GLU A 34 -12.14 -5.48 -0.83
C GLU A 34 -13.33 -5.42 0.14
N ASN A 35 -13.05 -5.35 1.45
CA ASN A 35 -14.06 -5.17 2.49
C ASN A 35 -14.83 -3.85 2.30
N SER A 36 -14.14 -2.78 1.92
CA SER A 36 -14.77 -1.48 1.69
C SER A 36 -15.73 -1.52 0.51
N CYS A 37 -15.37 -2.17 -0.61
CA CYS A 37 -16.31 -2.40 -1.71
C CYS A 37 -17.58 -3.12 -1.26
N ALA A 38 -17.45 -4.24 -0.52
CA ALA A 38 -18.61 -4.96 -0.01
C ALA A 38 -19.46 -4.13 0.98
N ASN A 39 -18.82 -3.28 1.78
CA ASN A 39 -19.51 -2.38 2.69
C ASN A 39 -20.26 -1.27 1.95
N LEU A 40 -19.69 -0.73 0.87
CA LEU A 40 -20.34 0.32 0.07
C LEU A 40 -21.62 -0.17 -0.58
N GLU A 41 -21.66 -1.42 -1.04
CA GLU A 41 -22.91 -2.02 -1.56
C GLU A 41 -24.01 -2.04 -0.50
N ARG A 42 -23.66 -2.42 0.74
CA ARG A 42 -24.61 -2.41 1.87
C ARG A 42 -25.04 -1.00 2.24
N VAL A 43 -24.12 -0.03 2.25
CA VAL A 43 -24.42 1.38 2.51
C VAL A 43 -25.33 1.95 1.43
N ALA A 44 -25.11 1.61 0.16
CA ALA A 44 -25.95 2.05 -0.94
C ALA A 44 -27.38 1.48 -0.80
N ALA A 45 -27.50 0.17 -0.55
CA ALA A 45 -28.79 -0.47 -0.32
C ALA A 45 -29.53 0.13 0.90
N TYR A 46 -28.80 0.43 1.98
CA TYR A 46 -29.35 1.12 3.14
C TYR A 46 -29.84 2.52 2.79
N CYS A 47 -29.04 3.34 2.10
CA CYS A 47 -29.42 4.69 1.71
C CYS A 47 -30.68 4.69 0.83
N GLU A 48 -30.77 3.74 -0.12
CA GLU A 48 -31.95 3.58 -0.98
C GLU A 48 -33.20 3.20 -0.16
N ALA A 49 -33.10 2.17 0.69
CA ALA A 49 -34.22 1.74 1.53
C ALA A 49 -34.66 2.84 2.51
N ASN A 50 -33.70 3.53 3.14
CA ASN A 50 -33.96 4.63 4.05
C ASN A 50 -34.67 5.77 3.31
N TYR A 51 -34.17 6.17 2.15
CA TYR A 51 -34.82 7.21 1.36
C TYR A 51 -36.22 6.80 0.89
N ALA A 52 -36.44 5.54 0.50
CA ALA A 52 -37.75 5.05 0.09
C ALA A 52 -38.77 5.09 1.24
N GLN A 53 -38.38 4.65 2.43
CA GLN A 53 -39.26 4.49 3.60
C GLN A 53 -39.38 5.77 4.45
N ALA A 54 -38.45 6.71 4.35
CA ALA A 54 -38.44 7.91 5.17
C ALA A 54 -39.64 8.82 4.90
N HIS A 55 -40.25 9.32 5.99
CA HIS A 55 -41.28 10.36 5.94
C HIS A 55 -40.68 11.72 5.55
N ASP A 56 -39.50 12.06 6.09
CA ASP A 56 -38.73 13.25 5.71
C ASP A 56 -37.64 12.88 4.69
N LYS A 57 -37.93 13.13 3.41
CA LYS A 57 -36.98 12.87 2.31
C LYS A 57 -35.75 13.75 2.38
N LYS A 58 -35.84 14.97 2.93
CA LYS A 58 -34.71 15.89 3.00
C LYS A 58 -33.69 15.40 4.02
N ALA A 59 -34.15 14.93 5.17
CA ALA A 59 -33.30 14.32 6.20
C ALA A 59 -32.60 13.05 5.67
N ALA A 60 -33.34 12.15 5.02
CA ALA A 60 -32.77 10.92 4.45
C ALA A 60 -31.73 11.19 3.34
N LEU A 61 -31.96 12.22 2.53
CA LEU A 61 -31.00 12.65 1.51
C LEU A 61 -29.71 13.22 2.13
N GLU A 62 -29.83 14.02 3.19
CA GLU A 62 -28.66 14.56 3.89
C GLU A 62 -27.83 13.46 4.55
N GLU A 63 -28.50 12.45 5.11
CA GLU A 63 -27.82 11.27 5.64
C GLU A 63 -27.09 10.48 4.53
N THR A 64 -27.73 10.29 3.37
CA THR A 64 -27.12 9.66 2.19
C THR A 64 -25.88 10.45 1.75
N ARG A 65 -25.98 11.78 1.67
CA ARG A 65 -24.86 12.67 1.34
C ARG A 65 -23.69 12.48 2.29
N ARG A 66 -23.95 12.40 3.61
CA ARG A 66 -22.92 12.15 4.62
C ARG A 66 -22.23 10.81 4.37
N TYR A 67 -22.99 9.74 4.16
CA TYR A 67 -22.42 8.44 3.83
C TYR A 67 -21.58 8.47 2.55
N THR A 68 -22.02 9.17 1.50
CA THR A 68 -21.25 9.33 0.25
C THR A 68 -19.91 10.01 0.49
N VAL A 69 -19.89 11.12 1.24
CA VAL A 69 -18.63 11.84 1.54
C VAL A 69 -17.70 10.99 2.38
N GLN A 70 -18.20 10.34 3.42
CA GLN A 70 -17.42 9.45 4.28
C GLN A 70 -16.83 8.27 3.49
N SER A 71 -17.66 7.64 2.66
CA SER A 71 -17.28 6.53 1.79
C SER A 71 -16.17 6.94 0.83
N LEU A 72 -16.34 8.08 0.15
CA LEU A 72 -15.35 8.61 -0.77
C LEU A 72 -14.00 8.88 -0.07
N ALA A 73 -14.03 9.55 1.10
CA ALA A 73 -12.84 9.84 1.87
C ALA A 73 -12.12 8.55 2.33
N SER A 74 -12.88 7.56 2.81
CA SER A 74 -12.33 6.28 3.26
C SER A 74 -11.65 5.52 2.13
N VAL A 75 -12.31 5.38 0.98
CA VAL A 75 -11.73 4.66 -0.17
C VAL A 75 -10.51 5.39 -0.72
N ALA A 76 -10.58 6.72 -0.86
CA ALA A 76 -9.46 7.52 -1.33
C ALA A 76 -8.21 7.34 -0.45
N TYR A 77 -8.40 7.35 0.88
CA TYR A 77 -7.32 7.11 1.83
C TYR A 77 -6.71 5.70 1.69
N GLN A 78 -7.55 4.67 1.59
CA GLN A 78 -7.11 3.29 1.44
C GLN A 78 -6.33 3.09 0.14
N VAL A 79 -6.83 3.61 -0.98
CA VAL A 79 -6.15 3.57 -2.29
C VAL A 79 -4.81 4.29 -2.21
N ASN A 80 -4.77 5.49 -1.62
CA ASN A 80 -3.53 6.25 -1.46
C ASN A 80 -2.50 5.48 -0.63
N THR A 81 -2.92 4.92 0.50
CA THR A 81 -2.04 4.15 1.40
C THR A 81 -1.46 2.92 0.69
N LEU A 82 -2.31 2.15 -0.02
CA LEU A 82 -1.86 0.99 -0.76
C LEU A 82 -0.94 1.36 -1.92
N ALA A 83 -1.22 2.46 -2.64
CA ALA A 83 -0.36 2.95 -3.72
C ALA A 83 1.03 3.33 -3.20
N HIS A 84 1.12 4.02 -2.06
CA HIS A 84 2.40 4.33 -1.44
C HIS A 84 3.16 3.08 -1.03
N ALA A 85 2.50 2.09 -0.41
CA ALA A 85 3.14 0.83 -0.03
C ALA A 85 3.69 0.08 -1.25
N LEU A 86 2.94 0.07 -2.36
CA LEU A 86 3.37 -0.56 -3.62
C LEU A 86 4.56 0.18 -4.25
N LEU A 87 4.51 1.50 -4.36
CA LEU A 87 5.62 2.31 -4.89
C LEU A 87 6.88 2.11 -4.06
N HIS A 88 6.76 2.16 -2.74
CA HIS A 88 7.89 1.98 -1.84
C HIS A 88 8.51 0.57 -1.95
N THR A 89 7.68 -0.46 -2.14
CA THR A 89 8.16 -1.82 -2.43
C THR A 89 8.96 -1.88 -3.73
N LEU A 90 8.50 -1.20 -4.79
CA LEU A 90 9.19 -1.15 -6.08
C LEU A 90 10.53 -0.42 -5.99
N ASP A 91 10.59 0.69 -5.23
CA ASP A 91 11.82 1.45 -5.00
C ASP A 91 12.87 0.58 -4.30
N LEU A 92 12.51 -0.05 -3.18
CA LEU A 92 13.40 -0.93 -2.41
C LEU A 92 13.89 -2.13 -3.24
N GLN A 93 13.03 -2.70 -4.08
CA GLN A 93 13.42 -3.79 -4.98
C GLN A 93 14.35 -3.31 -6.11
N GLY A 94 14.09 -2.12 -6.67
CA GLY A 94 14.91 -1.50 -7.69
C GLY A 94 16.35 -1.26 -7.20
N ASP A 95 16.49 -0.70 -6.01
CA ASP A 95 17.80 -0.46 -5.39
C ASP A 95 18.56 -1.76 -5.13
N LYS A 96 17.88 -2.80 -4.63
CA LYS A 96 18.48 -4.13 -4.45
C LYS A 96 18.97 -4.74 -5.75
N ILE A 97 18.18 -4.68 -6.82
CA ILE A 97 18.58 -5.21 -8.14
C ILE A 97 19.79 -4.44 -8.67
N SER A 98 19.81 -3.12 -8.55
CA SER A 98 20.94 -2.26 -8.97
C SER A 98 22.22 -2.62 -8.21
N ASN A 99 22.13 -2.81 -6.90
CA ASN A 99 23.24 -3.24 -6.05
C ASN A 99 23.74 -4.64 -6.47
N MET A 100 22.84 -5.60 -6.67
CA MET A 100 23.19 -6.94 -7.16
C MET A 100 23.91 -6.89 -8.52
N ALA A 101 23.42 -6.08 -9.46
CA ALA A 101 24.04 -5.91 -10.77
C ALA A 101 25.47 -5.34 -10.66
N SER A 102 25.68 -4.39 -9.76
CA SER A 102 27.00 -3.80 -9.47
C SER A 102 27.96 -4.83 -8.88
N GLN A 103 27.51 -5.64 -7.91
CA GLN A 103 28.31 -6.72 -7.34
C GLN A 103 28.72 -7.76 -8.39
N VAL A 104 27.79 -8.14 -9.27
CA VAL A 104 28.06 -9.05 -10.39
C VAL A 104 29.11 -8.45 -11.35
N SER A 105 29.00 -7.16 -11.67
CA SER A 105 29.99 -6.45 -12.49
C SER A 105 31.38 -6.46 -11.85
N LEU A 106 31.48 -6.23 -10.54
CA LEU A 106 32.73 -6.29 -9.80
C LEU A 106 33.37 -7.68 -9.83
N LEU A 107 32.57 -8.75 -9.75
CA LEU A 107 33.07 -10.11 -9.90
C LEU A 107 33.69 -10.30 -11.29
N PHE A 108 33.02 -9.88 -12.36
CA PHE A 108 33.56 -9.99 -13.72
C PHE A 108 34.88 -9.24 -13.88
N VAL A 109 34.97 -8.01 -13.35
CA VAL A 109 36.22 -7.25 -13.33
C VAL A 109 37.29 -8.04 -12.58
N THR A 110 36.99 -8.50 -11.37
CA THR A 110 37.96 -9.26 -10.56
C THR A 110 38.46 -10.52 -11.28
N TYR A 111 37.57 -11.29 -11.92
CA TYR A 111 37.95 -12.46 -12.71
C TYR A 111 38.85 -12.10 -13.90
N MET A 112 38.61 -10.97 -14.58
CA MET A 112 39.43 -10.52 -15.71
C MET A 112 40.84 -10.08 -15.30
N TYR A 113 41.04 -9.62 -14.07
CA TYR A 113 42.36 -9.19 -13.55
C TYR A 113 43.14 -10.34 -12.87
N VAL A 114 42.47 -11.44 -12.52
CA VAL A 114 43.08 -12.59 -11.82
C VAL A 114 43.36 -13.78 -12.76
N ALA A 115 42.79 -13.79 -13.97
CA ALA A 115 43.06 -14.76 -15.04
C ALA A 115 44.07 -14.23 -16.06
#